data_AF-A0A1G3ZHR3-F1
#
_entry.id   AF-A0A1G3ZHR3-F1
#
_cell.length_a   1.000
_cell.length_b   1.000
_cell.length_c   1.000
_cell.angle_alpha   90.00
_cell.angle_beta   90.00
_cell.angle_gamma   90.00
#
_symmetry.space_group_name_H-M   'P 1'
#
loop_
_entity.id
_entity.type
_entity.pdbx_description
1 polymer ?
#
loop_
_entity_poly.entity_id
_entity_poly.type
_entity_poly.pdbx_seq_one_letter_code
_entity_poly.pdbx_strand_id
1 'polypeptide(L)'
;MGFTRDDLPAVTEKLLSSWGNPRLPQLTPLWANKSKDIIALAVAPNAVVIAKPSELVAHDLQDGKVLWTQPLQAPPVPWGLAINRDGRVIVTLEGGQVACFGALKR
;
A
#
# COMPACT_ATOMS: atom_id res chain seq x y z
N MET A 1 -2.14 32.37 6.89
CA MET A 1 -3.28 31.50 7.22
C MET A 1 -2.71 30.14 7.57
N GLY A 2 -2.53 29.88 8.87
CA GLY A 2 -2.02 28.60 9.37
C GLY A 2 -3.16 27.83 10.01
N PHE A 3 -3.27 26.54 9.73
CA PHE A 3 -4.12 25.64 10.49
C PHE A 3 -3.44 25.41 11.84
N THR A 4 -4.05 25.84 12.94
CA THR A 4 -3.58 25.52 14.29
C THR A 4 -4.10 24.15 14.72
N ARG A 5 -3.36 23.47 15.59
CA ARG A 5 -3.66 22.11 16.07
C ARG A 5 -5.03 22.01 16.77
N ASP A 6 -5.58 23.15 17.18
CA ASP A 6 -6.87 23.30 17.85
C ASP A 6 -8.08 23.32 16.90
N ASP A 7 -7.88 23.37 15.58
CA ASP A 7 -8.95 23.44 14.57
C ASP A 7 -9.42 22.05 14.09
N LEU A 8 -8.84 20.97 14.60
CA LEU A 8 -9.23 19.60 14.29
C LEU A 8 -10.16 19.07 15.39
N PRO A 9 -11.35 18.51 15.06
CA PRO A 9 -12.17 17.89 16.08
C PRO A 9 -11.38 16.80 16.80
N ALA A 10 -11.52 16.72 18.13
CA ALA A 10 -10.88 15.77 19.05
C ALA A 10 -11.04 14.27 18.65
N VAL A 11 -11.85 13.99 17.64
CA VAL A 11 -12.01 12.71 16.95
C VAL A 11 -10.71 12.24 16.30
N THR A 12 -9.78 13.14 15.95
CA THR A 12 -8.63 12.80 15.09
C THR A 12 -7.47 12.12 15.83
N GLU A 13 -7.19 12.47 17.10
CA GLU A 13 -6.01 11.93 17.82
C GLU A 13 -6.18 10.47 18.26
N LYS A 14 -7.41 9.99 18.50
CA LYS A 14 -7.64 8.62 19.00
C LYS A 14 -7.67 7.54 17.91
N LEU A 15 -7.85 7.92 16.65
CA LEU A 15 -7.95 7.00 15.51
C LEU A 15 -6.59 6.44 15.08
N LEU A 16 -5.50 7.18 15.34
CA LEU A 16 -4.14 6.86 14.87
C LEU A 16 -3.31 6.07 15.89
N SER A 17 -3.81 5.86 17.11
CA SER A 17 -3.05 5.22 18.20
C SER A 17 -3.11 3.69 18.19
N SER A 18 -3.94 3.09 17.32
CA SER A 18 -4.12 1.63 17.24
C SER A 18 -3.54 1.09 15.94
N TRP A 19 -2.34 0.51 16.03
CA TRP A 19 -1.77 -0.32 14.98
C TRP A 19 -2.51 -1.68 14.93
N GLY A 20 -2.81 -2.18 13.73
CA GLY A 20 -3.43 -3.48 13.52
C GLY A 20 -4.87 -3.38 13.00
N ASN A 21 -5.84 -3.82 13.80
CA ASN A 21 -7.27 -3.80 13.43
C ASN A 21 -7.98 -2.66 14.19
N PRO A 22 -7.80 -1.39 13.80
CA PRO A 22 -8.45 -0.27 14.46
C PRO A 22 -9.97 -0.45 14.33
N ARG A 23 -10.62 -0.74 15.46
CA ARG A 23 -12.08 -0.82 15.54
C ARG A 23 -12.59 0.60 15.60
N LEU A 24 -12.88 1.17 14.44
CA LEU A 24 -13.48 2.49 14.32
C LEU A 24 -15.00 2.31 14.31
N PRO A 25 -15.71 2.53 15.44
CA PRO A 25 -17.12 2.12 15.55
C PRO A 25 -18.03 2.83 14.55
N GLN A 26 -17.60 4.00 14.07
CA GLN A 26 -18.32 4.87 13.14
C GLN A 26 -17.99 4.57 11.67
N LEU A 27 -17.04 3.67 11.39
CA LEU A 27 -16.54 3.42 10.03
C LEU A 27 -16.57 1.93 9.71
N THR A 28 -17.33 1.59 8.67
CA THR A 28 -17.28 0.25 8.07
C THR A 28 -16.31 0.32 6.88
N PRO A 29 -15.25 -0.52 6.86
CA PRO A 29 -14.35 -0.53 5.72
C PRO A 29 -15.10 -0.97 4.46
N LEU A 30 -14.87 -0.31 3.34
CA LEU A 30 -15.46 -0.68 2.04
C LEU A 30 -15.12 -2.13 1.68
N TRP A 31 -13.90 -2.55 1.98
CA TRP A 31 -13.44 -3.92 1.92
C TRP A 31 -12.27 -4.12 2.88
N ALA A 32 -12.00 -5.39 3.21
CA ALA A 32 -10.84 -5.78 3.99
C ALA A 32 -10.27 -7.08 3.44
N ASN A 33 -8.96 -7.13 3.25
CA ASN A 33 -8.24 -8.34 2.85
C ASN A 33 -7.33 -8.80 3.99
N LYS A 34 -7.52 -10.05 4.45
CA LYS A 34 -6.60 -10.69 5.39
C LYS A 34 -5.42 -11.25 4.62
N SER A 35 -4.36 -10.47 4.53
CA SER A 35 -3.08 -10.90 3.96
C SER A 35 -2.00 -10.94 5.04
N LYS A 36 -1.17 -11.98 5.01
CA LYS A 36 -0.02 -12.14 5.89
C LYS A 36 1.24 -11.67 5.17
N ASP A 37 2.27 -11.34 5.96
CA ASP A 37 3.63 -11.12 5.49
C ASP A 37 3.76 -10.00 4.44
N ILE A 38 2.98 -8.92 4.62
CA ILE A 38 3.13 -7.71 3.83
C ILE A 38 4.36 -6.96 4.35
N ILE A 39 5.33 -6.72 3.46
CA ILE A 39 6.60 -6.06 3.77
C ILE A 39 6.57 -4.58 3.38
N ALA A 40 5.89 -4.25 2.28
CA ALA A 40 5.72 -2.89 1.80
C ALA A 40 4.36 -2.72 1.10
N LEU A 41 3.86 -1.49 1.05
CA LEU A 41 2.64 -1.13 0.31
C LEU A 41 2.80 0.22 -0.36
N ALA A 42 2.11 0.41 -1.49
CA ALA A 42 2.01 1.67 -2.18
C ALA A 42 0.58 1.85 -2.71
N VAL A 43 0.05 3.07 -2.62
CA VAL A 43 -1.31 3.40 -3.04
C VAL A 43 -1.26 4.25 -4.31
N ALA A 44 -2.02 3.84 -5.31
CA ALA A 44 -2.26 4.57 -6.56
C ALA A 44 -3.74 5.02 -6.62
N PRO A 45 -4.12 5.90 -7.57
CA PRO A 45 -5.51 6.40 -7.67
C PRO A 45 -6.59 5.33 -7.82
N ASN A 46 -6.25 4.15 -8.36
CA ASN A 46 -7.19 3.06 -8.62
C ASN A 46 -6.81 1.73 -7.98
N ALA A 47 -5.63 1.62 -7.36
CA ALA A 47 -5.13 0.36 -6.86
C ALA A 47 -4.24 0.52 -5.62
N VAL A 48 -4.19 -0.51 -4.78
CA VAL A 48 -3.16 -0.68 -3.76
C VAL A 48 -2.25 -1.81 -4.20
N VAL A 49 -0.95 -1.56 -4.26
CA VAL A 49 0.06 -2.59 -4.51
C VAL A 49 0.70 -2.98 -3.18
N ILE A 50 0.69 -4.26 -2.86
CA ILE A 50 1.40 -4.83 -1.71
C ILE A 50 2.57 -5.67 -2.19
N ALA A 51 3.65 -5.68 -1.42
CA ALA A 51 4.80 -6.53 -1.64
C ALA A 51 4.90 -7.57 -0.51
N LYS A 52 5.06 -8.82 -0.91
CA LYS A 52 5.22 -10.01 -0.08
C LYS A 52 6.56 -10.69 -0.43
N PRO A 53 7.06 -11.67 0.35
CA PRO A 53 8.38 -12.26 0.13
C PRO A 53 8.64 -12.79 -1.29
N SER A 54 7.61 -13.23 -2.01
CA SER A 54 7.76 -13.86 -3.33
C SER A 54 6.96 -13.17 -4.43
N GLU A 55 6.21 -12.11 -4.13
CA GLU A 55 5.26 -11.53 -5.09
C GLU A 55 4.88 -10.08 -4.78
N LEU A 56 4.52 -9.36 -5.84
CA LEU A 56 3.73 -8.15 -5.80
C LEU A 56 2.28 -8.51 -6.13
N VAL A 57 1.33 -7.92 -5.41
CA VAL A 57 -0.10 -8.09 -5.68
C VAL A 57 -0.73 -6.71 -5.76
N ALA A 58 -1.44 -6.43 -6.85
CA ALA A 58 -2.28 -5.25 -6.95
C ALA A 58 -3.73 -5.59 -6.66
N HIS A 59 -4.32 -4.82 -5.76
CA HIS A 59 -5.74 -4.85 -5.46
C HIS A 59 -6.42 -3.61 -6.04
N ASP A 60 -7.63 -3.78 -6.57
CA ASP A 60 -8.51 -2.68 -6.92
C ASP A 60 -8.88 -1.91 -5.64
N LEU A 61 -8.78 -0.58 -5.70
CA LEU A 61 -9.02 0.26 -4.53
C LEU A 61 -10.51 0.31 -4.13
N GLN A 62 -11.43 0.08 -5.07
CA GLN A 62 -12.87 0.17 -4.84
C GLN A 62 -13.43 -1.08 -4.17
N ASP A 63 -12.97 -2.28 -4.56
CA ASP A 63 -13.56 -3.53 -4.07
C ASP A 63 -12.56 -4.56 -3.52
N GLY A 64 -11.27 -4.26 -3.56
CA GLY A 64 -10.21 -5.11 -3.02
C GLY A 64 -9.89 -6.35 -3.87
N LYS A 65 -10.52 -6.51 -5.05
CA LYS A 65 -10.21 -7.63 -5.96
C LYS A 65 -8.78 -7.56 -6.45
N VAL A 66 -8.16 -8.72 -6.65
CA VAL A 66 -6.83 -8.79 -7.26
C VAL A 66 -6.93 -8.39 -8.73
N LEU A 67 -6.21 -7.34 -9.12
CA LEU A 67 -6.05 -6.91 -10.51
C LEU A 67 -4.96 -7.73 -11.20
N TRP A 68 -3.84 -7.96 -10.52
CA TRP A 68 -2.73 -8.77 -11.01
C TRP A 68 -1.81 -9.22 -9.88
N THR A 69 -1.02 -10.26 -10.17
CA THR A 69 0.07 -10.77 -9.33
C THR A 69 1.33 -10.90 -10.17
N GLN A 70 2.47 -10.49 -9.61
CA GLN A 70 3.77 -10.54 -10.26
C GLN A 70 4.80 -11.21 -9.33
N PRO A 71 5.38 -12.35 -9.72
CA PRO A 71 6.44 -12.99 -8.93
C PRO A 71 7.67 -12.08 -8.77
N LEU A 72 8.31 -12.18 -7.61
CA LEU A 72 9.59 -11.57 -7.29
C LEU A 72 10.70 -12.63 -7.23
N GLN A 73 11.88 -12.28 -7.72
CA GLN A 73 13.06 -13.15 -7.71
C GLN A 73 13.78 -13.20 -6.35
N ALA A 74 13.48 -12.25 -5.47
CA ALA A 74 13.99 -12.14 -4.11
C ALA A 74 12.98 -11.34 -3.26
N PRO A 75 13.02 -11.43 -1.93
CA PRO A 75 12.15 -10.65 -1.06
C PRO A 75 12.35 -9.14 -1.24
N PRO A 76 11.31 -8.32 -1.11
CA PRO A 76 11.43 -6.87 -1.07
C PRO A 76 12.05 -6.41 0.26
N VAL A 77 12.76 -5.29 0.27
CA VAL A 77 13.15 -4.64 1.53
C VAL A 77 11.94 -3.93 2.17
N PRO A 78 11.87 -3.82 3.51
CA PRO A 78 10.82 -3.08 4.19
C PRO A 78 10.65 -1.67 3.64
N TRP A 79 9.41 -1.29 3.34
CA TRP A 79 9.05 0.01 2.74
C TRP A 79 9.70 0.32 1.38
N GLY A 80 10.38 -0.65 0.76
CA GLY A 80 11.11 -0.48 -0.50
C GLY A 80 10.25 -0.47 -1.77
N LEU A 81 9.00 -0.02 -1.69
CA LEU A 81 8.03 -0.03 -2.80
C LEU A 81 7.55 1.39 -3.11
N ALA A 82 7.58 1.75 -4.39
CA ALA A 82 7.06 3.02 -4.88
C ALA A 82 6.31 2.83 -6.20
N ILE A 83 5.42 3.77 -6.53
CA ILE A 83 4.73 3.84 -7.82
C ILE A 83 5.06 5.19 -8.45
N ASN A 84 5.55 5.18 -9.69
CA ASN A 84 5.86 6.41 -10.41
C ASN A 84 4.60 7.01 -11.08
N ARG A 85 4.74 8.20 -11.67
CA ARG A 85 3.63 8.92 -12.35
C ARG A 85 3.01 8.14 -13.52
N ASP A 86 3.75 7.24 -14.12
CA ASP A 86 3.28 6.39 -15.23
C ASP A 86 2.60 5.11 -14.74
N GLY A 87 2.41 4.94 -13.43
CA GLY A 87 1.83 3.74 -12.84
C GLY A 87 2.77 2.54 -12.81
N ARG A 88 4.08 2.74 -13.03
CA ARG A 88 5.07 1.67 -12.91
C ARG A 88 5.43 1.46 -11.45
N VAL A 89 5.51 0.19 -11.06
CA VAL A 89 5.89 -0.24 -9.72
C VAL A 89 7.40 -0.39 -9.66
N ILE A 90 8.04 0.28 -8.72
CA ILE A 90 9.48 0.21 -8.44
C ILE A 90 9.64 -0.48 -7.10
N VAL A 91 10.42 -1.56 -7.05
CA VAL A 91 10.67 -2.32 -5.83
C VAL A 91 12.17 -2.54 -5.63
N THR A 92 12.63 -2.31 -4.40
CA THR A 92 13.98 -2.65 -3.97
C THR A 92 13.94 -4.01 -3.28
N LEU A 93 14.81 -4.92 -3.71
CA LEU A 93 14.88 -6.30 -3.24
C LEU A 93 16.07 -6.49 -2.30
N GLU A 94 15.96 -7.46 -1.40
CA GLU A 94 17.09 -7.99 -0.66
C GLU A 94 18.20 -8.41 -1.65
N GLY A 95 19.46 -8.15 -1.29
CA GLY A 95 20.60 -8.29 -2.21
C GLY A 95 20.89 -7.05 -3.06
N GLY A 96 20.11 -5.97 -2.92
CA GLY A 96 20.42 -4.64 -3.49
C GLY A 96 19.91 -4.42 -4.92
N GLN A 97 19.18 -5.38 -5.50
CA GLN A 97 18.58 -5.21 -6.81
C GLN A 97 17.36 -4.28 -6.75
N VAL A 98 17.23 -3.39 -7.73
CA VAL A 98 16.03 -2.57 -7.94
C VAL A 98 15.35 -3.01 -9.23
N ALA A 99 14.06 -3.37 -9.15
CA ALA A 99 13.26 -3.80 -10.29
C ALA A 99 12.13 -2.81 -10.57
N CYS A 100 11.74 -2.67 -11.84
CA CYS A 100 10.61 -1.85 -12.26
C CYS A 100 9.66 -2.69 -13.12
N PHE A 101 8.38 -2.71 -12.74
CA PHE A 101 7.31 -3.43 -13.42
C PHE A 101 6.30 -2.43 -13.97
N GLY A 102 5.91 -2.63 -15.23
CA GLY A 102 4.88 -1.83 -15.88
C GLY A 102 4.95 -2.00 -17.40
N ALA A 103 3.89 -1.57 -18.08
CA ALA A 103 3.86 -1.64 -19.53
C ALA A 103 5.00 -0.78 -20.13
N LEU A 104 5.64 -1.33 -21.17
CA LEU A 104 6.44 -0.51 -22.08
C LEU A 104 5.49 0.51 -22.71
N LYS A 105 5.75 1.80 -22.46
CA LYS A 105 5.11 2.85 -23.26
C LYS A 105 5.71 2.72 -24.66
N ARG A 106 4.86 2.43 -25.63
CA ARG A 106 5.20 2.55 -27.05
C ARG A 106 5.15 4.02 -27.44
#